data_AF-A0A349H779-F1
#
_entry.id   AF-A0A349H779-F1
#
_cell.length_a   1.000
_cell.length_b   1.000
_cell.length_c   1.000
_cell.angle_alpha   90.00
_cell.angle_beta   90.00
_cell.angle_gamma   90.00
#
_symmetry.space_group_name_H-M   'P 1'
#
loop_
_entity.id
_entity.type
_entity.pdbx_description
1 polymer ?
#
loop_
_entity_poly.entity_id
_entity_poly.type
_entity_poly.pdbx_seq_one_letter_code
_entity_poly.pdbx_strand_id
1 'polypeptide(L)'
;MQSLRLSKKKKGDVAELAVAAHCVKNGYQVLFPYGEDSRYDFVIERGGMFKRIQVKYVTPKDGALEVSCRSSNNWSVRAYSIDEIDIIGVYDSVSEEVYFIDAKIIGKRSIKLRLSKSKNNQLKGVRLAEDYLTIPF
;
A
#
# COMPACT_ATOMS: atom_id res chain seq x y z
N MET A 1 4.83 -22.86 20.20
CA MET A 1 5.41 -22.56 18.87
C MET A 1 6.01 -21.16 18.92
N GLN A 2 7.32 -21.01 18.73
CA GLN A 2 7.93 -19.67 18.67
C GLN A 2 7.40 -18.94 17.43
N SER A 3 6.83 -17.75 17.61
CA SER A 3 6.49 -16.85 16.51
C SER A 3 7.80 -16.46 15.80
N LEU A 4 8.00 -16.98 14.58
CA LEU A 4 9.11 -16.59 13.72
C LEU A 4 8.93 -15.11 13.35
N ARG A 5 9.73 -14.24 13.95
CA ARG A 5 9.73 -12.81 13.63
C ARG A 5 10.35 -12.62 12.24
N LEU A 6 9.51 -12.37 11.24
CA LEU A 6 9.96 -12.07 9.88
C LEU A 6 10.88 -10.83 9.86
N SER A 7 11.94 -10.89 9.05
CA SER A 7 12.79 -9.74 8.75
C SER A 7 11.99 -8.68 7.97
N LYS A 8 12.45 -7.42 7.97
CA LYS A 8 11.80 -6.34 7.21
C LYS A 8 11.68 -6.67 5.72
N LYS A 9 12.73 -7.27 5.14
CA LYS A 9 12.75 -7.72 3.74
C LYS A 9 11.65 -8.75 3.47
N LYS A 10 11.61 -9.82 4.26
CA LYS A 10 10.56 -10.87 4.13
C LYS A 10 9.14 -10.33 4.28
N LYS A 11 8.93 -9.32 5.13
CA LYS A 11 7.62 -8.65 5.25
C LYS A 11 7.26 -7.88 3.97
N GLY A 12 8.23 -7.21 3.35
CA GLY A 12 8.07 -6.60 2.03
C GLY A 12 7.66 -7.62 0.99
N ASP A 13 8.46 -8.69 0.85
CA ASP A 13 8.20 -9.77 -0.11
C ASP A 13 6.79 -10.37 0.04
N VAL A 14 6.34 -10.63 1.28
CA VAL A 14 4.99 -11.14 1.57
C VAL A 14 3.92 -10.16 1.12
N ALA A 15 4.07 -8.87 1.46
CA ALA A 15 3.09 -7.86 1.08
C ALA A 15 3.04 -7.69 -0.45
N GLU A 16 4.19 -7.61 -1.12
CA GLU A 16 4.28 -7.46 -2.58
C GLU A 16 3.55 -8.58 -3.30
N LEU A 17 3.80 -9.83 -2.91
CA LEU A 17 3.14 -11.00 -3.48
C LEU A 17 1.64 -11.03 -3.17
N ALA A 18 1.22 -10.65 -1.96
CA ALA A 18 -0.18 -10.61 -1.58
C ALA A 18 -0.98 -9.57 -2.40
N VAL A 19 -0.44 -8.36 -2.56
CA VAL A 19 -1.06 -7.29 -3.36
C VAL A 19 -1.07 -7.68 -4.85
N ALA A 20 0.03 -8.24 -5.37
CA ALA A 20 0.08 -8.72 -6.75
C ALA A 20 -0.96 -9.83 -7.00
N ALA A 21 -1.06 -10.81 -6.10
CA ALA A 21 -2.06 -11.87 -6.19
C ALA A 21 -3.50 -11.33 -6.14
N HIS A 22 -3.77 -10.33 -5.29
CA HIS A 22 -5.05 -9.63 -5.27
C HIS A 22 -5.35 -8.98 -6.63
N CYS A 23 -4.38 -8.31 -7.25
CA CYS A 23 -4.54 -7.71 -8.57
C CYS A 23 -4.86 -8.76 -9.63
N VAL A 24 -4.11 -9.88 -9.67
CA VAL A 24 -4.37 -10.97 -10.63
C VAL A 24 -5.79 -11.54 -10.46
N LYS A 25 -6.22 -11.80 -9.22
CA LYS A 25 -7.57 -12.30 -8.92
C LYS A 25 -8.68 -11.37 -9.42
N ASN A 26 -8.41 -10.07 -9.51
CA ASN A 26 -9.36 -9.05 -9.97
C ASN A 26 -9.20 -8.70 -11.46
N GLY A 27 -8.47 -9.52 -12.23
CA GLY A 27 -8.38 -9.40 -13.69
C GLY A 27 -7.38 -8.36 -14.19
N TYR A 28 -6.40 -7.98 -13.36
CA TYR A 28 -5.29 -7.12 -13.77
C TYR A 28 -4.10 -7.96 -14.23
N GLN A 29 -3.41 -7.54 -15.29
CA GLN A 29 -2.09 -8.07 -15.61
C GLN A 29 -1.05 -7.40 -14.70
N VAL A 30 -0.13 -8.19 -14.13
CA VAL A 30 0.95 -7.70 -13.27
C VAL A 30 2.28 -7.80 -14.00
N LEU A 31 3.03 -6.70 -14.05
CA LEU A 31 4.34 -6.58 -14.68
C LEU A 31 5.37 -6.20 -13.63
N PHE A 32 6.40 -7.05 -13.47
CA PHE A 32 7.50 -6.77 -12.55
C PHE A 32 8.62 -6.03 -13.27
N PRO A 33 9.17 -4.95 -12.69
CA PRO A 33 10.34 -4.29 -13.24
C PRO A 33 11.55 -5.23 -13.17
N TYR A 34 12.46 -5.09 -14.12
CA TYR A 34 13.75 -5.77 -14.08
C TYR A 34 14.78 -4.90 -13.33
N GLY A 35 15.41 -5.45 -12.29
CA GLY A 35 16.39 -4.76 -11.44
C GLY A 35 15.83 -4.27 -10.11
N GLU A 36 16.70 -3.78 -9.22
CA GLU A 36 16.35 -3.41 -7.83
C GLU A 36 16.17 -1.89 -7.62
N ASP A 37 16.42 -1.05 -8.63
CA ASP A 37 16.42 0.42 -8.50
C ASP A 37 15.06 1.08 -8.77
N SER A 38 13.98 0.30 -8.79
CA SER A 38 12.64 0.83 -9.02
C SER A 38 12.05 1.50 -7.78
N ARG A 39 11.28 2.57 -7.99
CA ARG A 39 10.56 3.30 -6.92
C ARG A 39 9.17 2.73 -6.66
N TYR A 40 8.78 1.71 -7.42
CA TYR A 40 7.55 0.94 -7.31
C TYR A 40 7.91 -0.56 -7.40
N ASP A 41 7.09 -1.41 -6.82
CA ASP A 41 7.38 -2.85 -6.74
C ASP A 41 6.85 -3.59 -7.98
N PHE A 42 5.73 -3.14 -8.55
CA PHE A 42 5.22 -3.64 -9.83
C PHE A 42 4.31 -2.63 -10.53
N VAL A 43 3.95 -2.93 -11.77
CA VAL A 43 2.94 -2.22 -12.55
C VAL A 43 1.75 -3.15 -12.77
N ILE A 44 0.54 -2.59 -12.70
CA ILE A 44 -0.66 -3.28 -13.16
C ILE A 44 -1.14 -2.70 -14.48
N GLU A 45 -1.73 -3.55 -15.30
CA GLU A 45 -2.35 -3.18 -16.56
C GLU A 45 -3.80 -3.68 -16.60
N ARG A 46 -4.68 -2.85 -17.17
CA ARG A 46 -6.01 -3.24 -17.61
C ARG A 46 -6.49 -2.34 -18.73
N GLY A 47 -6.83 -2.92 -19.88
CA GLY A 47 -7.43 -2.20 -21.00
C GLY A 47 -6.52 -1.13 -21.62
N GLY A 48 -5.20 -1.37 -21.64
CA GLY A 48 -4.18 -0.46 -22.12
C GLY A 48 -3.75 0.61 -21.12
N MET A 49 -4.37 0.66 -19.93
CA MET A 49 -3.99 1.60 -18.86
C MET A 49 -3.04 0.94 -17.87
N PHE A 50 -1.94 1.64 -17.56
CA PHE A 50 -0.91 1.19 -16.64
C PHE A 50 -0.90 2.02 -15.36
N LYS A 51 -0.69 1.37 -14.20
CA LYS A 51 -0.50 2.03 -12.90
C LYS A 51 0.66 1.40 -12.14
N ARG A 52 1.61 2.22 -11.69
CA ARG A 52 2.75 1.83 -10.84
C ARG A 52 2.31 1.73 -9.39
N ILE A 53 2.53 0.56 -8.80
CA ILE A 53 2.15 0.23 -7.43
C ILE A 53 3.41 0.16 -6.55
N GLN A 54 3.44 0.97 -5.49
CA GLN A 54 4.35 0.74 -4.37
C GLN A 54 3.58 0.11 -3.22
N VAL A 55 4.07 -1.02 -2.73
CA VAL A 55 3.49 -1.81 -1.66
C VAL A 55 4.04 -1.43 -0.29
N LYS A 56 3.17 -1.49 0.71
CA LYS A 56 3.49 -1.31 2.13
C LYS A 56 2.88 -2.42 2.95
N TYR A 57 3.73 -3.17 3.66
CA TYR A 57 3.32 -4.01 4.78
C TYR A 57 2.98 -3.12 5.97
N VAL A 58 1.76 -3.19 6.49
CA VAL A 58 1.30 -2.37 7.61
C VAL A 58 0.69 -3.26 8.68
N THR A 59 1.11 -3.04 9.94
CA THR A 59 0.45 -3.64 11.10
C THR A 59 -0.47 -2.60 11.72
N PRO A 60 -1.79 -2.88 11.84
CA PRO A 60 -2.73 -1.93 12.39
C PRO A 60 -2.42 -1.62 13.86
N LYS A 61 -2.68 -0.38 14.24
CA LYS A 61 -2.53 0.12 15.61
C LYS A 61 -3.71 1.04 15.93
N ASP A 62 -4.33 0.84 17.09
CA ASP A 62 -5.46 1.63 17.57
C ASP A 62 -6.65 1.69 16.58
N GLY A 63 -6.93 0.55 15.92
CA GLY A 63 -8.00 0.41 14.94
C GLY A 63 -7.75 1.13 13.61
N ALA A 64 -6.49 1.41 13.28
CA ALA A 64 -6.13 2.08 12.05
C ALA A 64 -4.81 1.56 11.46
N LEU A 65 -4.72 1.60 10.13
CA LEU A 65 -3.51 1.42 9.36
C LEU A 65 -2.86 2.78 9.15
N GLU A 66 -1.66 2.98 9.68
CA GLU A 66 -0.86 4.18 9.42
C GLU A 66 0.15 3.90 8.32
N VAL A 67 -0.12 4.43 7.13
CA VAL A 67 0.63 4.15 5.91
C VAL A 67 1.62 5.29 5.67
N SER A 68 2.90 4.97 5.58
CA SER A 68 3.94 5.95 5.24
C SER A 68 3.86 6.33 3.76
N CYS A 69 3.73 7.64 3.48
CA CYS A 69 3.77 8.20 2.12
C CYS A 69 5.19 8.57 1.68
N ARG A 70 6.20 7.97 2.32
CA ARG A 70 7.62 8.26 2.10
C ARG A 70 8.39 7.00 1.76
N SER A 71 9.36 7.18 0.87
CA SER A 71 10.48 6.26 0.69
C SER A 71 11.63 6.69 1.60
N SER A 72 12.26 5.75 2.27
CA SER A 72 13.46 5.99 3.08
C SER A 72 14.58 5.13 2.52
N ASN A 73 15.57 5.79 1.93
CA ASN A 73 16.81 5.18 1.49
C ASN A 73 17.87 5.44 2.58
N ASN A 74 18.96 4.67 2.63
CA ASN A 74 20.05 4.84 3.62
C ASN A 74 20.67 6.26 3.68
N TRP A 75 20.37 7.11 2.69
CA TRP A 75 20.95 8.44 2.52
C TRP A 75 19.92 9.58 2.47
N SER A 76 18.61 9.29 2.37
CA SER A 76 17.58 10.33 2.40
C SER A 76 16.17 9.77 2.64
N VAL A 77 15.33 10.56 3.32
CA VAL A 77 13.88 10.33 3.40
C VAL A 77 13.22 11.29 2.42
N ARG A 78 12.58 10.75 1.37
CA ARG A 78 11.86 11.54 0.37
C ARG A 78 10.41 11.08 0.29
N ALA A 79 9.48 12.04 0.25
CA ALA A 79 8.10 11.72 -0.09
C ALA A 79 8.06 11.14 -1.51
N TYR A 80 7.18 10.17 -1.75
CA TYR A 80 6.93 9.74 -3.12
C TYR A 80 6.37 10.91 -3.92
N SER A 81 6.88 11.13 -5.13
CA SER A 81 6.21 12.02 -6.09
C SER A 81 5.13 11.23 -6.84
N ILE A 82 4.11 11.94 -7.33
CA ILE A 82 3.17 11.41 -8.31
C ILE A 82 3.87 10.95 -9.60
N ASP A 83 5.07 11.47 -9.86
CA ASP A 83 5.89 11.05 -11.00
C ASP A 83 6.57 9.70 -10.77
N GLU A 84 6.61 9.18 -9.55
CA GLU A 84 7.30 7.93 -9.21
C GLU A 84 6.34 6.75 -9.07
N ILE A 85 5.15 6.98 -8.51
CA ILE A 85 4.15 5.96 -8.23
C ILE A 85 2.75 6.52 -8.52
N ASP A 86 1.84 5.66 -8.94
CA ASP A 86 0.44 6.06 -9.16
C ASP A 86 -0.44 5.66 -7.96
N ILE A 87 -0.08 4.57 -7.27
CA ILE A 87 -0.87 3.99 -6.18
C ILE A 87 0.05 3.42 -5.10
N ILE A 88 -0.36 3.58 -3.84
CA ILE A 88 0.19 2.81 -2.71
C ILE A 88 -0.73 1.61 -2.45
N GLY A 89 -0.22 0.40 -2.68
CA GLY A 89 -0.84 -0.84 -2.24
C GLY A 89 -0.50 -1.11 -0.77
N VAL A 90 -1.50 -1.42 0.05
CA VAL A 90 -1.34 -1.61 1.49
C VAL A 90 -1.78 -3.01 1.83
N TYR A 91 -0.89 -3.79 2.43
CA TYR A 91 -1.21 -5.10 3.00
C TYR A 91 -1.37 -4.97 4.52
N ASP A 92 -2.56 -5.29 5.04
CA ASP A 92 -2.80 -5.39 6.48
C ASP A 92 -2.30 -6.74 6.99
N SER A 93 -1.26 -6.72 7.82
CA SER A 93 -0.65 -7.94 8.33
C SER A 93 -1.50 -8.77 9.31
N VAL A 94 -2.63 -8.25 9.77
CA VAL A 94 -3.51 -8.92 10.74
C VAL A 94 -4.72 -9.51 10.04
N SER A 95 -5.39 -8.75 9.18
CA SER A 95 -6.56 -9.21 8.42
C SER A 95 -6.20 -9.87 7.09
N GLU A 96 -4.97 -9.68 6.61
CA GLU A 96 -4.49 -10.07 5.27
C GLU A 96 -5.22 -9.37 4.10
N GLU A 97 -6.02 -8.35 4.40
CA GLU A 97 -6.70 -7.52 3.41
C GLU A 97 -5.74 -6.57 2.69
N VAL A 98 -6.15 -6.16 1.48
CA VAL A 98 -5.39 -5.25 0.62
C VAL A 98 -6.19 -3.97 0.35
N TYR A 99 -5.51 -2.83 0.43
CA TYR A 99 -6.09 -1.52 0.15
C TYR A 99 -5.24 -0.75 -0.86
N PHE A 100 -5.86 0.19 -1.59
CA PHE A 100 -5.23 0.97 -2.65
C PHE A 100 -5.48 2.45 -2.46
N ILE A 101 -4.40 3.21 -2.32
CA ILE A 101 -4.44 4.67 -2.09
C ILE A 101 -3.90 5.38 -3.33
N ASP A 102 -4.71 6.24 -3.95
CA ASP A 102 -4.26 7.07 -5.08
C ASP A 102 -3.12 8.00 -4.63
N ALA A 103 -2.01 8.01 -5.37
CA ALA A 103 -0.88 8.90 -5.11
C ALA A 103 -1.28 10.38 -5.09
N LYS A 104 -2.35 10.79 -5.80
CA LYS A 104 -2.86 12.17 -5.82
C LYS A 104 -3.31 12.68 -4.45
N ILE A 105 -3.72 11.79 -3.54
CA ILE A 105 -4.22 12.17 -2.22
C ILE A 105 -3.19 12.01 -1.11
N ILE A 106 -1.97 11.56 -1.43
CA ILE A 106 -0.94 11.34 -0.42
C ILE A 106 -0.40 12.69 0.06
N GLY A 107 -0.43 12.88 1.38
CA GLY A 107 0.22 14.03 2.02
C GLY A 107 1.73 13.81 2.18
N LYS A 108 2.42 14.81 2.75
CA LYS A 108 3.89 14.79 2.91
C LYS A 108 4.44 13.77 3.92
N ARG A 109 3.62 13.05 4.70
CA ARG A 109 4.07 12.20 5.83
C ARG A 109 3.44 10.81 5.81
N SER A 110 2.21 10.69 6.27
CA SER A 110 1.47 9.44 6.37
C SER A 110 0.00 9.70 6.13
N ILE A 111 -0.71 8.64 5.78
CA ILE A 111 -2.16 8.60 5.65
C ILE A 111 -2.67 7.50 6.60
N LYS A 112 -3.78 7.79 7.29
CA LYS A 112 -4.37 6.87 8.27
C LYS A 112 -5.69 6.34 7.73
N LEU A 113 -5.78 5.04 7.51
CA LEU A 113 -7.01 4.34 7.15
C LEU A 113 -7.61 3.72 8.42
N ARG A 114 -8.85 4.03 8.76
CA ARG A 114 -9.52 3.44 9.92
C ARG A 114 -10.22 2.14 9.55
N LEU A 115 -9.94 1.08 10.30
CA LEU A 115 -10.59 -0.24 10.17
C LEU A 115 -11.94 -0.29 10.90
N SER A 116 -12.15 0.59 11.88
CA SER A 116 -13.40 0.71 12.63
C SER A 116 -13.85 2.16 12.75
N LYS A 117 -15.16 2.37 12.88
CA LYS A 117 -15.74 3.71 13.10
C LYS A 117 -15.11 4.35 14.34
N SER A 118 -14.85 5.66 14.24
CA SER A 118 -14.19 6.39 15.32
C SER A 118 -15.03 6.37 16.60
N LYS A 119 -14.39 6.22 17.77
CA LYS A 119 -15.09 6.16 19.07
C LYS A 119 -15.94 7.41 19.38
N ASN A 120 -15.62 8.55 18.75
CA ASN A 120 -16.29 9.83 18.96
C ASN A 120 -17.25 10.20 17.81
N ASN A 121 -17.62 9.25 16.93
CA ASN A 121 -18.46 9.49 15.74
C ASN A 121 -17.97 10.65 14.85
N GLN A 122 -16.68 10.99 14.93
CA GLN A 122 -16.08 11.97 14.03
C GLN A 122 -16.04 11.34 12.64
N LEU A 123 -16.78 11.94 11.71
CA LEU A 123 -16.84 11.53 10.30
C LEU A 123 -15.97 12.45 9.42
N LYS A 124 -15.85 13.73 9.78
CA LYS A 124 -15.12 14.73 8.98
C LYS A 124 -13.61 14.48 9.06
N GLY A 125 -12.98 14.19 7.91
CA GLY A 125 -11.52 13.97 7.79
C GLY A 125 -11.05 12.55 8.11
N VAL A 126 -11.97 11.62 8.39
CA VAL A 126 -11.65 10.20 8.57
C VAL A 126 -11.68 9.50 7.22
N ARG A 127 -10.66 8.69 6.94
CA ARG A 127 -10.61 7.80 5.79
C ARG A 127 -10.92 6.40 6.28
N LEU A 128 -12.07 5.85 5.90
CA LEU A 128 -12.42 4.47 6.26
C LEU A 128 -11.69 3.53 5.32
N ALA A 129 -11.16 2.43 5.83
CA ALA A 129 -10.39 1.49 5.02
C ALA A 129 -11.24 0.86 3.90
N GLU A 130 -12.55 0.70 4.13
CA GLU A 130 -13.51 0.19 3.14
C GLU A 130 -13.59 1.05 1.87
N ASP A 131 -13.31 2.35 1.97
CA ASP A 131 -13.28 3.27 0.83
C ASP A 131 -12.09 3.01 -0.12
N TYR A 132 -11.13 2.17 0.29
CA TYR A 132 -9.86 1.92 -0.42
C TYR A 132 -9.71 0.46 -0.85
N LEU A 133 -10.79 -0.32 -0.91
CA LEU A 133 -10.76 -1.73 -1.33
C LEU A 133 -10.58 -1.91 -2.84
N THR A 134 -10.73 -0.83 -3.63
CA THR A 134 -10.69 -0.89 -5.09
C THR A 134 -9.56 -0.04 -5.64
N ILE A 135 -9.01 -0.47 -6.77
CA ILE A 135 -7.92 0.22 -7.44
C ILE A 135 -8.46 1.46 -8.17
N PRO A 136 -7.97 2.68 -7.88
CA PRO A 136 -8.38 3.88 -8.59
C PRO A 136 -7.79 3.92 -10.02
N PHE A 137 -8.65 3.83 -11.04
CA PHE A 137 -8.28 4.06 -12.44
C PHE A 137 -8.54 5.49 -12.86
#